data_AF-A0A6G8FXG5-F1
#
_entry.id   AF-A0A6G8FXG5-F1
#
_cell.length_a   1.000
_cell.length_b   1.000
_cell.length_c   1.000
_cell.angle_alpha   90.00
_cell.angle_beta   90.00
_cell.angle_gamma   90.00
#
_symmetry.space_group_name_H-M   'P 1'
#
loop_
_entity.id
_entity.type
_entity.pdbx_description
1 polymer ?
#
loop_
_entity_poly.entity_id
_entity_poly.type
_entity_poly.pdbx_seq_one_letter_code
_entity_poly.pdbx_strand_id
1 'polypeptide(L)'
;MQPDPALAAVRTYGYLRLALAGLVLLLFAAVALEFRATGDDCLQTSISAYWHTPARAVFVGVLVTMGVCLVALKGNTPGEDIALNFAGMLAPGVAFIPVHDPGTCSSVPIQVSDAGPAVANNMQALFVLGAVALAIGVWSARRAQAGDAHRPAASTGRTCSACSSPSP
;
A
#
# COMPACT_ATOMS: atom_id res chain seq x y z
N MET A 1 -8.65 17.57 -28.09
CA MET A 1 -7.46 16.69 -27.99
C MET A 1 -7.68 15.82 -26.77
N GLN A 2 -8.16 14.59 -26.96
CA GLN A 2 -8.39 13.66 -25.85
C GLN A 2 -7.01 13.27 -25.30
N PRO A 3 -6.71 13.43 -24.01
CA PRO A 3 -5.44 12.97 -23.47
C PRO A 3 -5.34 11.45 -23.65
N ASP A 4 -4.20 10.99 -24.21
CA ASP A 4 -3.97 9.57 -24.43
C ASP A 4 -4.01 8.82 -23.08
N PRO A 5 -4.87 7.80 -22.92
CA PRO A 5 -5.07 7.11 -21.64
C PRO A 5 -3.78 6.44 -21.14
N ALA A 6 -2.89 6.04 -22.05
CA ALA A 6 -1.57 5.49 -21.72
C ALA A 6 -0.67 6.53 -21.02
N LEU A 7 -0.67 7.78 -21.49
CA LEU A 7 0.14 8.84 -20.90
C LEU A 7 -0.38 9.23 -19.51
N ALA A 8 -1.70 9.24 -19.33
CA ALA A 8 -2.33 9.47 -18.03
C ALA A 8 -1.94 8.39 -17.02
N ALA A 9 -1.95 7.12 -17.41
CA ALA A 9 -1.51 6.01 -16.57
C ALA A 9 -0.05 6.19 -16.14
N VAL A 10 0.87 6.38 -17.09
CA VAL A 10 2.32 6.54 -16.79
C VAL A 10 2.58 7.67 -15.80
N ARG A 11 1.87 8.81 -15.92
CA ARG A 11 1.97 9.92 -14.97
C ARG A 11 1.51 9.52 -13.57
N THR A 12 0.38 8.83 -13.44
CA THR A 12 -0.12 8.34 -12.14
C THR A 12 0.90 7.40 -11.48
N TYR A 13 1.51 6.48 -12.22
CA TYR A 13 2.59 5.62 -11.69
C TYR A 13 3.81 6.42 -11.23
N GLY A 14 4.20 7.45 -11.98
CA GLY A 14 5.27 8.37 -11.59
C GLY A 14 4.98 9.09 -10.28
N TYR A 15 3.75 9.60 -10.12
CA TYR A 15 3.31 10.25 -8.88
C TYR A 15 3.27 9.29 -7.69
N LEU A 16 2.83 8.04 -7.88
CA LEU A 16 2.83 7.04 -6.80
C LEU A 16 4.26 6.73 -6.32
N ARG A 17 5.24 6.62 -7.24
CA ARG A 17 6.65 6.41 -6.88
C ARG A 17 7.25 7.62 -6.18
N LEU A 18 6.94 8.83 -6.64
CA LEU A 18 7.35 10.08 -5.97
C LEU A 18 6.72 10.21 -4.58
N ALA A 19 5.47 9.79 -4.41
CA ALA A 19 4.81 9.76 -3.11
C ALA A 19 5.52 8.80 -2.16
N LEU A 20 5.86 7.57 -2.61
CA LEU A 20 6.65 6.63 -1.80
C LEU A 20 8.00 7.23 -1.38
N ALA A 21 8.73 7.87 -2.31
CA ALA A 21 9.99 8.54 -1.99
C ALA A 21 9.81 9.69 -0.98
N GLY A 22 8.77 10.51 -1.17
CA GLY A 22 8.43 11.59 -0.25
C GLY A 22 8.07 11.10 1.15
N LEU A 23 7.35 9.98 1.26
CA LEU A 23 7.01 9.35 2.53
C LEU A 23 8.24 8.82 3.28
N VAL A 24 9.23 8.26 2.57
CA VAL A 24 10.52 7.87 3.17
C VAL A 24 11.27 9.10 3.69
N LEU A 25 11.31 10.19 2.91
CA LEU A 25 11.95 11.44 3.32
C LEU A 25 11.27 12.06 4.54
N LEU A 26 9.93 12.03 4.59
CA LEU A 26 9.14 12.50 5.75
C LEU A 26 9.51 11.71 7.01
N LEU A 27 9.63 10.38 6.90
CA LEU A 27 10.04 9.54 8.01
C LEU A 27 11.47 9.85 8.47
N PHE A 28 12.41 10.00 7.52
CA PHE A 28 13.78 10.36 7.84
C PHE A 28 13.89 11.73 8.51
N ALA A 29 13.10 12.71 8.05
CA ALA A 29 13.04 14.03 8.65
C ALA A 29 12.49 13.98 10.08
N ALA A 30 11.44 13.18 10.34
CA ALA A 30 10.90 12.99 11.68
C ALA A 30 11.95 12.39 12.65
N VAL A 31 12.70 11.37 12.21
CA VAL A 31 13.79 10.78 12.99
C VAL A 31 14.93 11.79 13.21
N ALA A 32 15.31 12.56 12.18
CA ALA A 32 16.37 13.54 12.29
C ALA A 32 16.02 14.70 13.26
N LEU A 33 14.75 15.13 13.29
CA LEU A 33 14.27 16.15 14.24
C LEU A 33 14.35 15.63 15.68
N GLU A 34 14.00 14.36 15.90
CA GLU A 34 14.08 13.73 17.21
C GLU A 34 15.55 13.55 17.67
N PHE A 35 16.43 13.17 16.75
CA PHE A 35 17.87 13.07 16.98
C PHE A 35 18.47 14.44 17.37
N ARG A 36 18.05 15.52 16.70
CA ARG A 36 18.47 16.90 17.02
C ARG A 36 17.95 17.37 18.40
N ALA A 37 16.78 16.89 18.81
CA ALA A 37 16.16 17.30 20.08
C ALA A 37 16.74 16.55 21.30
N THR A 38 17.22 15.32 21.13
CA THR A 38 17.67 14.45 22.25
C THR A 38 19.18 14.54 22.51
N GLY A 39 19.99 14.95 21.52
CA GLY A 39 21.46 15.01 21.65
C GLY A 39 22.13 13.63 21.66
N ASP A 40 23.47 13.60 21.59
CA ASP A 40 24.29 12.39 21.43
C ASP A 40 24.21 11.39 22.61
N ASP A 41 23.63 11.79 23.75
CA ASP A 41 23.65 11.02 25.01
C ASP A 41 22.59 9.90 25.11
N CYS A 42 21.68 9.78 24.13
CA CYS A 42 20.56 8.82 24.18
C CYS A 42 20.22 8.22 22.80
N LEU A 43 21.19 7.57 22.16
CA LEU A 43 20.94 6.77 20.95
C LEU A 43 20.24 5.46 21.30
N GLN A 44 18.96 5.34 20.94
CA GLN A 44 18.25 4.07 21.01
C GLN A 44 18.89 3.04 20.06
N THR A 45 19.06 1.80 20.54
CA THR A 45 19.77 0.70 19.83
C THR A 45 19.01 0.13 18.64
N SER A 46 17.77 0.58 18.39
CA SER A 46 16.95 0.13 17.26
C SER A 46 15.99 1.23 16.81
N ILE A 47 15.82 1.38 15.48
CA ILE A 47 14.90 2.35 14.85
C ILE A 47 13.46 2.17 15.34
N SER A 48 13.07 0.97 15.74
CA SER A 48 11.74 0.65 16.29
C SER A 48 11.46 1.29 17.66
N ALA A 49 12.48 1.70 18.42
CA ALA A 49 12.29 2.36 19.72
C ALA A 49 11.78 3.81 19.57
N TYR A 50 11.89 4.41 18.37
CA TYR A 50 11.29 5.71 18.05
C TYR A 50 9.74 5.67 18.01
N TRP A 51 9.11 4.50 18.20
CA TRP A 51 7.66 4.38 18.38
C TRP A 51 7.12 5.16 19.59
N HIS A 52 7.97 5.46 20.58
CA HIS A 52 7.60 6.20 21.79
C HIS A 52 7.99 7.68 21.78
N THR A 53 8.42 8.19 20.63
CA THR A 53 8.66 9.62 20.43
C THR A 53 7.46 10.25 19.72
N PRO A 54 7.30 11.59 19.72
CA PRO A 54 6.25 12.27 18.95
C PRO A 54 6.23 11.92 17.44
N ALA A 55 7.28 11.27 16.91
CA ALA A 55 7.32 10.73 15.55
C ALA A 55 6.36 9.55 15.30
N ARG A 56 5.74 8.95 16.33
CA ARG A 56 4.78 7.84 16.19
C ARG A 56 3.67 8.11 15.18
N ALA A 57 3.03 9.29 15.25
CA ALA A 57 1.93 9.64 14.35
C ALA A 57 2.39 9.72 12.89
N VAL A 58 3.61 10.21 12.66
CA VAL A 58 4.22 10.29 11.32
C VAL A 58 4.53 8.89 10.80
N PHE A 59 5.09 8.01 11.64
CA PHE A 59 5.38 6.64 11.27
C PHE A 59 4.12 5.86 10.88
N VAL A 60 3.05 5.95 11.68
CA VAL A 60 1.76 5.31 11.36
C VAL A 60 1.19 5.86 10.05
N GLY A 61 1.17 7.19 9.90
CA GLY A 61 0.67 7.85 8.69
C GLY A 61 1.44 7.44 7.43
N VAL A 62 2.77 7.33 7.54
CA VAL A 62 3.65 6.90 6.44
C VAL A 62 3.36 5.47 6.03
N LEU A 63 3.30 4.53 6.97
CA LEU A 63 3.06 3.12 6.65
C LEU A 63 1.66 2.89 6.05
N VAL A 64 0.63 3.55 6.58
CA VAL A 64 -0.73 3.46 6.03
C VAL A 64 -0.75 4.02 4.60
N THR A 65 -0.15 5.18 4.37
CA THR A 65 -0.13 5.81 3.04
C THR A 65 0.71 5.00 2.05
N MET A 66 1.85 4.48 2.47
CA MET A 66 2.67 3.57 1.66
C MET A 66 1.88 2.32 1.29
N GLY A 67 1.13 1.73 2.23
CA GLY A 67 0.29 0.57 1.96
C GLY A 67 -0.72 0.83 0.85
N VAL A 68 -1.40 1.98 0.89
CA VAL A 68 -2.34 2.40 -0.17
C VAL A 68 -1.63 2.61 -1.50
N CYS A 69 -0.47 3.27 -1.51
CA CYS A 69 0.32 3.45 -2.73
C CYS A 69 0.73 2.11 -3.35
N LEU A 70 1.14 1.13 -2.54
CA LEU A 70 1.55 -0.19 -3.03
C LEU A 70 0.39 -0.97 -3.66
N VAL A 71 -0.82 -0.94 -3.08
CA VAL A 71 -2.03 -1.52 -3.70
C VAL A 71 -2.35 -0.86 -5.05
N ALA A 72 -2.11 0.45 -5.16
CA ALA A 72 -2.37 1.19 -6.40
C ALA A 72 -1.33 0.93 -7.51
N LEU A 73 -0.13 0.44 -7.18
CA LEU A 73 0.87 0.05 -8.17
C LEU A 73 0.54 -1.31 -8.77
N LYS A 74 0.23 -1.36 -10.07
CA LYS A 74 0.25 -2.60 -10.85
C LYS A 74 1.68 -3.08 -11.08
N GLY A 75 1.96 -4.33 -10.70
CA GLY A 75 3.21 -5.03 -11.03
C GLY A 75 3.31 -5.33 -12.53
N ASN A 76 4.54 -5.48 -13.04
CA ASN A 76 4.76 -5.85 -14.45
C ASN A 76 4.44 -7.33 -14.68
N THR A 77 4.54 -8.15 -13.64
CA THR A 77 4.19 -9.56 -13.62
C THR A 77 3.04 -9.86 -12.64
N PRO A 78 2.29 -10.96 -12.84
CA PRO A 78 1.24 -11.38 -11.91
C PRO A 78 1.76 -11.62 -10.48
N GLY A 79 3.00 -12.11 -10.35
CA GLY A 79 3.64 -12.33 -9.05
C GLY A 79 3.96 -11.03 -8.30
N GLU A 80 4.48 -10.03 -9.01
CA GLU A 80 4.73 -8.71 -8.43
C GLU A 80 3.44 -8.02 -8.00
N ASP A 81 2.38 -8.14 -8.80
CA ASP A 81 1.06 -7.58 -8.48
C ASP A 81 0.48 -8.18 -7.19
N ILE A 82 0.62 -9.49 -7.00
CA ILE A 82 0.23 -10.17 -5.77
C ILE A 82 1.06 -9.68 -4.60
N ALA A 83 2.39 -9.62 -4.74
CA ALA A 83 3.29 -9.17 -3.69
C ALA A 83 3.01 -7.71 -3.26
N LEU A 84 2.74 -6.81 -4.21
CA LEU A 84 2.39 -5.41 -3.97
C LEU A 84 1.06 -5.28 -3.20
N ASN A 85 0.06 -6.06 -3.57
CA ASN A 85 -1.23 -6.08 -2.87
C ASN A 85 -1.10 -6.64 -1.45
N PHE A 86 -0.33 -7.73 -1.26
CA PHE A 86 -0.06 -8.28 0.07
C PHE A 86 0.73 -7.30 0.94
N ALA A 87 1.77 -6.68 0.41
CA ALA A 87 2.54 -5.66 1.13
C ALA A 87 1.65 -4.47 1.53
N GLY A 88 0.77 -4.04 0.63
CA GLY A 88 -0.20 -2.98 0.90
C GLY A 88 -1.21 -3.31 1.99
N MET A 89 -1.69 -4.56 2.06
CA MET A 89 -2.59 -5.03 3.11
C MET A 89 -1.91 -5.20 4.47
N LEU A 90 -0.64 -5.60 4.49
CA LEU A 90 0.12 -5.83 5.73
C LEU A 90 0.66 -4.53 6.35
N ALA A 91 0.92 -3.50 5.54
CA ALA A 91 1.55 -2.26 6.01
C ALA A 91 0.76 -1.54 7.13
N PRO A 92 -0.58 -1.40 7.08
CA PRO A 92 -1.35 -0.87 8.20
C PRO A 92 -1.26 -1.76 9.46
N GLY A 93 -1.24 -3.09 9.30
CA GLY A 93 -1.06 -4.02 10.42
C GLY A 93 0.22 -3.74 11.20
N VAL A 94 1.34 -3.64 10.49
CA VAL A 94 2.64 -3.27 11.06
C VAL A 94 2.61 -1.87 11.69
N ALA A 95 1.86 -0.94 11.09
CA ALA A 95 1.73 0.41 11.59
C ALA A 95 1.02 0.49 12.95
N PHE A 96 0.09 -0.41 13.26
CA PHE A 96 -0.73 -0.32 14.48
C PHE A 96 -0.27 -1.25 15.61
N ILE A 97 0.69 -2.14 15.37
CA ILE A 97 1.28 -3.00 16.41
C ILE A 97 2.31 -2.17 17.20
N PRO A 98 2.07 -1.90 18.50
CA PRO A 98 3.06 -1.22 19.32
C PRO A 98 4.25 -2.13 19.57
N VAL A 99 5.43 -1.52 19.51
CA VAL A 99 6.68 -2.17 19.91
C VAL A 99 6.70 -2.21 21.44
N HIS A 100 6.90 -3.40 22.01
CA HIS A 100 7.12 -3.53 23.45
C HIS A 100 8.55 -3.11 23.81
N ASP A 101 8.66 -2.27 24.83
CA ASP A 101 9.88 -1.73 25.46
C ASP A 101 10.80 -0.86 24.58
N PRO A 102 10.58 0.47 24.57
CA PRO A 102 11.69 1.38 24.36
C PRO A 102 12.44 1.51 25.69
N GLY A 103 13.77 1.45 25.69
CA GLY A 103 14.52 1.97 26.83
C GLY A 103 14.12 3.43 27.15
N THR A 104 14.51 3.91 28.32
CA THR A 104 14.14 5.22 28.90
C THR A 104 14.60 6.48 28.12
N CYS A 105 15.09 6.35 26.89
CA CYS A 105 15.52 7.47 26.04
C CYS A 105 14.37 7.98 25.16
N SER A 106 13.71 9.05 25.59
CA SER A 106 12.78 9.84 24.77
C SER A 106 12.92 11.33 25.14
N SER A 107 12.81 12.23 24.16
CA SER A 107 12.89 13.69 24.37
C SER A 107 11.76 14.24 25.26
N VAL A 108 10.62 13.53 25.29
CA VAL A 108 9.47 13.82 26.14
C VAL A 108 8.97 12.51 26.75
N PRO A 109 8.64 12.46 28.06
CA PRO A 109 8.00 11.29 28.66
C PRO A 109 6.58 11.12 28.09
N ILE A 110 6.45 10.30 27.04
CA ILE A 110 5.14 9.88 26.53
C ILE A 110 4.61 8.79 27.45
N GLN A 111 3.68 9.14 28.33
CA GLN A 111 2.92 8.17 29.12
C GLN A 111 1.96 7.42 28.19
N VAL A 112 2.34 6.21 27.75
CA VAL A 112 1.44 5.33 26.99
C VAL A 112 0.56 4.56 27.98
N SER A 113 -0.33 5.27 28.66
CA SER A 113 -1.35 4.65 29.49
C SER A 113 -2.28 3.85 28.56
N ASP A 114 -2.42 2.55 28.81
CA ASP A 114 -3.38 1.65 28.16
C ASP A 114 -3.16 1.35 26.66
N ALA A 115 -1.95 0.89 26.31
CA ALA A 115 -1.66 0.39 24.96
C ALA A 115 -2.57 -0.80 24.55
N GLY A 116 -2.93 -1.70 25.47
CA GLY A 116 -3.73 -2.90 25.17
C GLY A 116 -5.11 -2.63 24.55
N PRO A 117 -5.97 -1.81 25.19
CA PRO A 117 -7.27 -1.44 24.63
C PRO A 117 -7.19 -0.70 23.29
N ALA A 118 -6.21 0.21 23.14
CA ALA A 118 -6.00 0.93 21.89
C ALA A 118 -5.60 -0.02 20.75
N VAL A 119 -4.73 -1.01 21.03
CA VAL A 119 -4.36 -2.04 20.05
C VAL A 119 -5.54 -2.88 19.64
N ALA A 120 -6.33 -3.36 20.61
CA ALA A 120 -7.51 -4.18 20.31
C ALA A 120 -8.48 -3.44 19.38
N ASN A 121 -8.79 -2.18 19.67
CA ASN A 121 -9.66 -1.35 18.84
C ASN A 121 -9.08 -1.11 17.44
N ASN A 122 -7.80 -0.75 17.33
CA ASN A 122 -7.15 -0.49 16.05
C ASN A 122 -7.03 -1.77 15.19
N MET A 123 -6.68 -2.90 15.80
CA MET A 123 -6.65 -4.21 15.12
C MET A 123 -8.04 -4.61 14.64
N GLN A 124 -9.07 -4.43 15.47
CA GLN A 124 -10.45 -4.71 15.07
C GLN A 124 -10.89 -3.82 13.90
N ALA A 125 -10.53 -2.53 13.92
CA ALA A 125 -10.78 -1.62 12.81
C ALA A 125 -10.06 -2.06 11.51
N LEU A 126 -8.82 -2.55 11.60
CA LEU A 126 -8.10 -3.10 10.46
C LEU A 126 -8.77 -4.35 9.88
N PHE A 127 -9.23 -5.26 10.74
CA PHE A 127 -9.94 -6.46 10.28
C PHE A 127 -11.25 -6.11 9.58
N VAL A 128 -11.99 -5.13 10.10
CA VAL A 128 -13.21 -4.62 9.45
C VAL A 128 -12.88 -4.01 8.09
N LEU A 129 -11.85 -3.16 8.01
CA LEU A 129 -11.41 -2.56 6.75
C LEU A 129 -10.97 -3.62 5.72
N GLY A 130 -10.16 -4.60 6.15
CA GLY A 130 -9.72 -5.71 5.30
C GLY A 130 -10.89 -6.57 4.80
N ALA A 131 -11.86 -6.87 5.66
CA ALA A 131 -13.06 -7.60 5.29
C ALA A 131 -13.92 -6.84 4.26
N VAL A 132 -14.10 -5.53 4.46
CA VAL A 132 -14.81 -4.66 3.50
C VAL A 132 -14.09 -4.59 2.16
N ALA A 133 -12.76 -4.40 2.17
CA ALA A 133 -11.96 -4.36 0.94
C ALA A 133 -12.04 -5.70 0.16
N LEU A 134 -11.94 -6.83 0.86
CA LEU A 134 -12.11 -8.16 0.27
C LEU A 134 -13.53 -8.34 -0.29
N ALA A 135 -14.56 -7.94 0.44
CA ALA A 135 -15.94 -8.04 -0.01
C ALA A 135 -16.17 -7.21 -1.29
N ILE A 136 -15.65 -5.98 -1.34
CA ILE A 136 -15.71 -5.12 -2.54
C ILE A 136 -14.95 -5.76 -3.71
N GLY A 137 -13.76 -6.31 -3.47
CA GLY A 137 -12.95 -7.00 -4.49
C GLY A 137 -13.63 -8.24 -5.06
N VAL A 138 -14.21 -9.09 -4.19
CA VAL A 138 -14.98 -10.26 -4.61
C VAL A 138 -16.23 -9.84 -5.38
N TRP A 139 -16.92 -8.80 -4.92
CA TRP A 139 -18.12 -8.30 -5.57
C TRP A 139 -17.82 -7.70 -6.96
N SER A 140 -16.75 -6.93 -7.11
CA SER A 140 -16.35 -6.35 -8.40
C SER A 140 -15.91 -7.43 -9.39
N ALA A 141 -15.16 -8.44 -8.93
CA ALA A 141 -14.77 -9.59 -9.74
C ALA A 141 -15.99 -10.41 -10.22
N ARG A 142 -16.94 -10.68 -9.31
CA ARG A 142 -18.20 -11.36 -9.65
C ARG A 142 -19.03 -10.56 -10.66
N ARG A 143 -19.07 -9.23 -10.54
CA ARG A 143 -19.76 -8.35 -11.51
C ARG A 143 -19.09 -8.35 -12.88
N ALA A 144 -17.76 -8.37 -12.95
CA ALA A 144 -17.04 -8.45 -14.22
C ALA A 144 -17.38 -9.75 -14.96
N GLN A 145 -17.36 -10.89 -14.25
CA GLN A 145 -17.71 -12.20 -14.82
C GLN A 145 -19.17 -12.28 -15.29
N ALA A 146 -20.10 -11.68 -14.54
CA ALA A 146 -21.51 -11.62 -14.92
C ALA A 146 -21.76 -10.76 -16.17
N GLY A 147 -20.96 -9.71 -16.39
CA GLY A 147 -20.99 -8.87 -17.59
C GLY A 147 -20.42 -9.56 -18.83
N ASP A 148 -19.33 -10.33 -18.67
CA ASP A 148 -18.74 -11.10 -19.76
C ASP A 148 -19.60 -12.30 -20.18
N ALA A 149 -20.35 -12.90 -19.25
CA ALA A 149 -21.33 -13.94 -19.56
C ALA A 149 -22.48 -13.47 -20.48
N HIS A 150 -22.73 -12.15 -20.55
CA HIS A 150 -23.74 -11.54 -21.42
C HIS A 150 -23.20 -11.05 -22.76
N ARG A 151 -21.90 -11.19 -23.05
CA ARG A 151 -21.39 -11.00 -24.41
C ARG A 151 -21.79 -12.23 -25.24
N PRO A 152 -22.73 -12.14 -26.20
CA PRO A 152 -22.94 -13.23 -27.13
C PRO A 152 -21.61 -13.48 -27.84
N ALA A 153 -21.22 -14.75 -27.92
CA ALA A 153 -20.08 -15.19 -28.70
C ALA A 153 -20.26 -14.66 -30.13
N ALA A 154 -19.62 -13.55 -30.45
CA ALA A 154 -19.48 -13.11 -31.82
C ALA A 154 -18.67 -14.21 -32.50
N SER A 155 -19.40 -15.03 -33.25
CA SER A 155 -18.88 -16.11 -34.05
C SER A 155 -17.85 -15.54 -35.02
N THR A 156 -16.57 -15.61 -34.67
CA THR A 156 -15.50 -15.57 -35.67
C THR A 156 -15.41 -16.94 -36.32
N GLY A 157 -16.51 -17.33 -36.95
CA GLY A 157 -16.50 -18.24 -38.08
C GLY A 157 -16.12 -17.41 -39.30
N ARG A 158 -14.83 -17.42 -39.65
CA ARG A 158 -14.35 -17.21 -41.03
C ARG A 158 -12.96 -17.83 -41.15
N THR A 159 -12.96 -19.16 -41.18
CA THR A 159 -11.99 -19.93 -41.96
C THR A 159 -12.17 -19.55 -43.42
N CYS A 160 -11.38 -18.64 -43.96
CA CYS A 160 -11.12 -18.61 -45.41
C CYS A 160 -9.94 -19.54 -45.68
N SER A 161 -10.23 -20.84 -45.63
CA SER A 161 -9.52 -21.84 -46.43
C SER A 161 -10.08 -21.72 -47.86
N ALA A 162 -9.22 -21.88 -48.86
CA ALA A 162 -9.48 -21.86 -50.31
C ALA A 162 -9.59 -20.49 -50.99
N CYS A 163 -8.46 -20.04 -51.54
CA CYS A 163 -8.42 -19.72 -52.97
C CYS A 163 -7.10 -20.26 -53.54
N SER A 164 -7.19 -21.45 -54.11
CA SER A 164 -6.17 -22.15 -54.89
C SER A 164 -6.08 -21.62 -56.32
N SER A 165 -4.85 -21.24 -56.73
CA SER A 165 -4.19 -21.39 -58.06
C SER A 165 -4.83 -20.75 -59.33
N PRO A 166 -4.19 -20.81 -60.54
CA PRO A 166 -2.81 -20.45 -60.95
C PRO A 166 -2.71 -19.61 -62.28
N SER A 167 -1.55 -18.98 -62.52
CA SER A 167 -0.86 -18.74 -63.84
C SER A 167 -1.58 -17.87 -64.91
N PRO A 168 -0.97 -17.47 -66.07
CA PRO A 168 0.23 -17.93 -66.79
C PRO A 168 1.54 -17.19 -66.46
#